data_AF-A0A9D8Q7A4-F1
#
_entry.id   AF-A0A9D8Q7A4-F1
#
_cell.length_a   1.000
_cell.length_b   1.000
_cell.length_c   1.000
_cell.angle_alpha   90.00
_cell.angle_beta   90.00
_cell.angle_gamma   90.00
#
_symmetry.space_group_name_H-M   'P 1'
#
loop_
_entity.id
_entity.type
_entity.pdbx_description
1 polymer ?
#
loop_
_entity_poly.entity_id
_entity_poly.type
_entity_poly.pdbx_seq_one_letter_code
_entity_poly.pdbx_strand_id
1 'polypeptide(L)'
;MRRLHSLAGLAAAVVVTFMAITGAILSLQPALETASARAWAGLGSVAQLAGAVATNLPGAERLTRSASGMVVAYYAENGTQRAAQIDPATGGVIGAYEPSGFFSFITELHRSLFLGDRGHAIAGLASVAIAVLAVSGVLMLVKRMGGWRRLLGQVKGTRSQRLHTFLARLALVALVVTSLSGAFMSAVNFGFIPDGTSLSFAMTPQSSGAAPAAIDSLPALAATPLGDLRELVFPAVGDATDVFTLSTAHGQGYVDQATGALLSFTPNNFWQQLYEAI
;
A
#
# COMPACT_ATOMS: atom_id res chain seq x y z
N MET A 1 17.98 -19.90 27.74
CA MET A 1 17.83 -20.04 26.28
C MET A 1 16.60 -20.85 25.87
N ARG A 2 16.59 -22.19 25.93
CA ARG A 2 15.46 -23.00 25.42
C ARG A 2 14.09 -22.73 26.07
N ARG A 3 14.02 -22.65 27.41
CA ARG A 3 12.76 -22.38 28.14
C ARG A 3 12.19 -20.99 27.85
N LEU A 4 13.07 -19.99 27.73
CA LEU A 4 12.68 -18.62 27.37
C LEU A 4 12.10 -18.58 25.94
N HIS A 5 12.77 -19.19 24.97
CA HIS A 5 12.27 -19.28 23.60
C HIS A 5 10.94 -20.03 23.52
N SER A 6 10.77 -21.13 24.26
CA SER A 6 9.50 -21.88 24.23
C SER A 6 8.34 -21.10 24.87
N LEU A 7 8.57 -20.41 25.98
CA LEU A 7 7.52 -19.65 26.67
C LEU A 7 7.14 -18.39 25.88
N ALA A 8 8.14 -17.65 25.39
CA ALA A 8 7.93 -16.51 24.51
C ALA A 8 7.29 -16.93 23.18
N GLY A 9 7.72 -18.07 22.62
CA GLY A 9 7.13 -18.65 21.41
C GLY A 9 5.68 -19.08 21.59
N LEU A 10 5.29 -19.58 22.78
CA LEU A 10 3.89 -19.91 23.07
C LEU A 10 3.01 -18.66 23.14
N ALA A 11 3.48 -17.60 23.82
CA ALA A 11 2.78 -16.32 23.85
C ALA A 11 2.68 -15.71 22.45
N ALA A 12 3.79 -15.71 21.69
CA ALA A 12 3.82 -15.23 20.32
C ALA A 12 2.90 -16.03 19.40
N ALA A 13 2.73 -17.34 19.60
CA ALA A 13 1.83 -18.16 18.80
C ALA A 13 0.38 -17.67 18.86
N VAL A 14 -0.08 -17.17 20.01
CA VAL A 14 -1.43 -16.59 20.15
C VAL A 14 -1.56 -15.33 19.28
N VAL A 15 -0.60 -14.42 19.40
CA VAL A 15 -0.57 -13.16 18.64
C VAL A 15 -0.46 -13.43 17.14
N VAL A 16 0.47 -14.29 16.72
CA VAL A 16 0.67 -14.68 15.32
C VAL A 16 -0.59 -15.32 14.76
N THR A 17 -1.27 -16.21 15.50
CA THR A 17 -2.49 -16.86 15.02
C THR A 17 -3.59 -15.84 14.79
N PHE A 18 -3.80 -14.93 15.75
CA PHE A 18 -4.77 -13.85 15.61
C PHE A 18 -4.45 -12.93 14.42
N MET A 19 -3.20 -12.50 14.29
CA MET A 19 -2.75 -11.63 13.19
C MET A 19 -2.82 -12.33 11.84
N ALA A 20 -2.51 -13.63 11.79
CA ALA A 20 -2.61 -14.42 10.56
C ALA A 20 -4.06 -14.60 10.11
N ILE A 21 -5.01 -14.82 11.04
CA ILE A 21 -6.44 -14.94 10.71
C ILE A 21 -6.96 -13.62 10.16
N THR A 22 -6.72 -12.51 10.87
CA THR A 22 -7.18 -11.18 10.43
C THR A 22 -6.51 -10.76 9.12
N GLY A 23 -5.20 -11.00 8.96
CA GLY A 23 -4.47 -10.74 7.71
C GLY A 23 -4.94 -11.61 6.54
N ALA A 24 -5.27 -12.89 6.78
CA ALA A 24 -5.83 -13.77 5.76
C ALA A 24 -7.20 -13.26 5.28
N ILE A 25 -8.05 -12.78 6.21
CA ILE A 25 -9.33 -12.16 5.86
C ILE A 25 -9.09 -10.90 5.02
N LEU A 26 -8.16 -10.02 5.43
CA LEU A 26 -7.85 -8.79 4.68
C LEU A 26 -7.29 -9.07 3.28
N SER A 27 -6.54 -10.15 3.09
CA SER A 27 -6.04 -10.54 1.77
C SER A 27 -7.14 -10.87 0.76
N LEU A 28 -8.35 -11.18 1.23
CA LEU A 28 -9.50 -11.42 0.35
C LEU A 28 -10.00 -10.15 -0.30
N GLN A 29 -9.87 -8.98 0.33
CA GLN A 29 -10.36 -7.72 -0.24
C GLN A 29 -9.70 -7.40 -1.60
N PRO A 30 -8.37 -7.24 -1.71
CA PRO A 30 -7.74 -6.96 -2.99
C PRO A 30 -7.93 -8.10 -3.99
N ALA A 31 -8.05 -9.35 -3.54
CA ALA A 31 -8.36 -10.49 -4.41
C ALA A 31 -9.76 -10.38 -5.04
N LEU A 32 -10.77 -9.99 -4.25
CA LEU A 32 -12.14 -9.76 -4.72
C LEU A 32 -12.21 -8.54 -5.63
N GLU A 33 -11.53 -7.44 -5.27
CA GLU A 33 -11.42 -6.24 -6.10
C GLU A 33 -10.74 -6.55 -7.44
N THR A 34 -9.67 -7.34 -7.45
CA THR A 34 -8.99 -7.74 -8.69
C THR A 34 -9.87 -8.67 -9.52
N ALA A 35 -10.65 -9.56 -8.88
CA ALA A 35 -11.58 -10.43 -9.57
C ALA A 35 -12.74 -9.65 -10.21
N SER A 36 -13.23 -8.60 -9.55
CA SER A 36 -14.26 -7.71 -10.11
C SER A 36 -13.69 -6.74 -11.16
N ALA A 37 -12.44 -6.31 -11.02
CA ALA A 37 -11.75 -5.43 -11.96
C ALA A 37 -11.32 -6.12 -13.27
N ARG A 38 -11.44 -7.45 -13.38
CA ARG A 38 -10.81 -8.28 -14.42
C ARG A 38 -11.36 -8.10 -15.84
N ALA A 39 -12.32 -7.20 -16.07
CA ALA A 39 -12.83 -6.89 -17.40
C ALA A 39 -12.20 -5.62 -18.03
N TRP A 40 -11.32 -4.91 -17.32
CA TRP A 40 -10.99 -3.53 -17.70
C TRP A 40 -9.59 -3.41 -18.30
N ALA A 41 -9.49 -3.64 -19.61
CA ALA A 41 -8.41 -3.04 -20.41
C ALA A 41 -8.63 -1.52 -20.36
N GLY A 42 -8.04 -0.88 -19.35
CA GLY A 42 -8.20 0.55 -19.13
C GLY A 42 -7.68 1.37 -20.30
N LEU A 43 -8.06 2.64 -20.34
CA LEU A 43 -7.46 3.64 -21.20
C LEU A 43 -5.92 3.60 -21.03
N GLY A 44 -5.20 3.82 -22.13
CA GLY A 44 -3.76 3.57 -22.18
C GLY A 44 -2.91 4.52 -21.33
N SER A 45 -3.44 5.71 -21.00
CA SER A 45 -2.72 6.76 -20.29
C SER A 45 -3.57 7.48 -19.25
N VAL A 46 -2.89 8.15 -18.31
CA VAL A 46 -3.53 9.00 -17.30
C VAL A 46 -4.30 10.16 -17.94
N ALA A 47 -3.78 10.75 -19.03
CA ALA A 47 -4.46 11.83 -19.75
C ALA A 47 -5.85 11.42 -20.24
N GLN A 48 -5.95 10.26 -20.89
CA GLN A 48 -7.21 9.75 -21.43
C GLN A 48 -8.24 9.51 -20.31
N LEU A 49 -7.81 8.88 -19.21
CA LEU A 49 -8.70 8.65 -18.07
C LEU A 49 -9.14 9.96 -17.43
N ALA A 50 -8.20 10.87 -17.17
CA ALA A 50 -8.49 12.14 -16.51
C ALA A 50 -9.41 13.03 -17.37
N GLY A 51 -9.19 13.08 -18.69
CA GLY A 51 -10.09 13.78 -19.61
C GLY A 51 -11.49 13.18 -19.68
N ALA A 52 -11.59 11.84 -19.72
CA ALA A 52 -12.87 11.15 -19.70
C ALA A 52 -13.63 11.37 -18.37
N VAL A 53 -12.93 11.30 -17.23
CA VAL A 53 -13.51 11.61 -15.90
C VAL A 53 -13.96 13.06 -15.83
N ALA A 54 -13.14 14.03 -16.26
CA ALA A 54 -13.50 15.44 -16.23
C ALA A 54 -14.77 15.73 -17.07
N THR A 55 -15.01 14.94 -18.12
CA THR A 55 -16.22 15.02 -18.95
C THR A 55 -17.43 14.36 -18.27
N ASN A 56 -17.27 13.16 -17.71
CA ASN A 56 -18.36 12.39 -17.12
C ASN A 56 -18.72 12.79 -15.68
N LEU A 57 -17.77 13.39 -14.96
CA LEU A 57 -17.90 13.86 -13.58
C LEU A 57 -17.23 15.24 -13.44
N PRO A 58 -17.88 16.31 -13.93
CA PRO A 58 -17.39 17.68 -13.73
C PRO A 58 -17.25 17.99 -12.23
N GLY A 59 -16.09 18.50 -11.83
CA GLY A 59 -15.79 18.76 -10.41
C GLY A 59 -15.04 17.64 -9.70
N ALA A 60 -14.53 16.64 -10.43
CA ALA A 60 -13.52 15.72 -9.90
C ALA A 60 -12.28 16.51 -9.44
N GLU A 61 -11.94 16.38 -8.16
CA GLU A 61 -10.79 17.06 -7.55
C GLU A 61 -9.56 16.14 -7.51
N ARG A 62 -9.80 14.82 -7.44
CA ARG A 62 -8.75 13.83 -7.28
C ARG A 62 -9.15 12.49 -7.85
N LEU A 63 -8.23 11.86 -8.56
CA LEU A 63 -8.30 10.47 -8.99
C LEU A 63 -7.27 9.66 -8.23
N THR A 64 -7.66 8.49 -7.75
CA THR A 64 -6.75 7.52 -7.14
C THR A 64 -6.90 6.18 -7.84
N ARG A 65 -5.81 5.44 -7.93
CA ARG A 65 -5.80 4.08 -8.45
C ARG A 65 -5.17 3.14 -7.44
N SER A 66 -5.94 2.14 -7.00
CA SER A 66 -5.45 1.10 -6.09
C SER A 66 -4.52 0.12 -6.80
N ALA A 67 -3.78 -0.68 -6.03
CA ALA A 67 -2.98 -1.79 -6.55
C ALA A 67 -3.85 -2.87 -7.25
N SER A 68 -5.11 -3.03 -6.85
CA SER A 68 -6.09 -3.91 -7.52
C SER A 68 -6.56 -3.37 -8.87
N GLY A 69 -6.19 -2.13 -9.22
CA GLY A 69 -6.55 -1.46 -10.47
C GLY A 69 -7.89 -0.73 -10.43
N MET A 70 -8.54 -0.70 -9.26
CA MET A 70 -9.74 0.11 -9.04
C MET A 70 -9.40 1.59 -9.12
N VAL A 71 -10.21 2.36 -9.83
CA VAL A 71 -10.10 3.82 -9.90
C VAL A 71 -11.24 4.44 -9.11
N VAL A 72 -10.90 5.41 -8.26
CA VAL A 72 -11.85 6.19 -7.47
C VAL A 72 -11.62 7.67 -7.72
N ALA A 73 -12.69 8.39 -8.06
CA ALA A 73 -12.71 9.84 -8.16
C ALA A 73 -13.32 10.45 -6.89
N TYR A 74 -12.64 11.43 -6.30
CA TYR A 74 -13.16 12.26 -5.22
C TYR A 74 -13.62 13.60 -5.78
N TYR A 75 -14.78 14.05 -5.30
CA TYR A 75 -15.42 15.27 -5.77
C TYR A 75 -16.29 15.85 -4.64
N ALA A 76 -16.49 17.16 -4.67
CA ALA A 76 -17.41 17.83 -3.75
C ALA A 76 -18.81 17.96 -4.38
N GLU A 77 -19.84 17.54 -3.66
CA GLU A 77 -21.24 17.78 -4.02
C GLU A 77 -21.94 18.51 -2.86
N ASN A 78 -22.44 19.73 -3.11
CA ASN A 78 -23.07 20.59 -2.10
C ASN A 78 -22.19 20.80 -0.85
N GLY A 79 -20.88 20.98 -1.04
CA GLY A 79 -19.91 21.15 0.05
C GLY A 79 -19.58 19.89 0.84
N THR A 80 -20.13 18.73 0.45
CA THR A 80 -19.81 17.43 1.05
C THR A 80 -18.89 16.65 0.12
N GLN A 81 -17.75 16.17 0.65
CA GLN A 81 -16.83 15.30 -0.08
C GLN A 81 -17.48 13.94 -0.33
N ARG A 82 -17.41 13.48 -1.58
CA ARG A 82 -17.92 12.19 -2.05
C ARG A 82 -16.86 11.48 -2.87
N ALA A 83 -17.04 10.17 -3.00
CA ALA A 83 -16.19 9.31 -3.81
C ALA A 83 -17.06 8.49 -4.76
N ALA A 84 -16.62 8.34 -6.00
CA ALA A 84 -17.27 7.53 -7.02
C ALA A 84 -16.27 6.55 -7.62
N GLN A 85 -16.71 5.30 -7.81
CA GLN A 85 -15.93 4.32 -8.53
C GLN A 85 -16.02 4.61 -10.04
N ILE A 86 -14.88 4.63 -10.69
CA ILE A 86 -14.74 4.96 -12.11
C ILE A 86 -14.37 3.70 -12.90
N ASP A 87 -15.02 3.52 -14.04
CA ASP A 87 -14.60 2.55 -15.06
C ASP A 87 -13.35 3.09 -15.79
N PRO A 88 -12.16 2.49 -15.64
CA PRO A 88 -10.93 2.97 -16.24
C PRO A 88 -10.89 2.78 -17.76
N ALA A 89 -11.79 1.99 -18.37
CA ALA A 89 -11.88 1.83 -19.81
C ALA A 89 -12.67 2.97 -20.48
N THR A 90 -13.63 3.56 -19.76
CA THR A 90 -14.53 4.58 -20.32
C THR A 90 -14.43 5.95 -19.62
N GLY A 91 -13.84 5.99 -18.42
CA GLY A 91 -13.89 7.14 -17.51
C GLY A 91 -15.29 7.41 -16.95
N GLY A 92 -16.23 6.48 -17.11
CA GLY A 92 -17.61 6.61 -16.64
C GLY A 92 -17.77 6.30 -15.16
N VAL A 93 -18.75 6.94 -14.51
CA VAL A 93 -19.10 6.66 -13.11
C VAL A 93 -19.89 5.36 -13.04
N ILE A 94 -19.39 4.38 -12.30
CA ILE A 94 -20.07 3.11 -12.04
C ILE A 94 -21.09 3.27 -10.91
N GLY A 95 -20.71 4.01 -9.86
CA GLY A 95 -21.53 4.25 -8.69
C GLY A 95 -20.74 4.93 -7.56
N ALA A 96 -21.42 5.20 -6.44
CA ALA A 96 -20.78 5.71 -5.24
C ALA A 96 -19.76 4.68 -4.70
N TYR A 97 -18.57 5.16 -4.33
CA TYR A 97 -17.57 4.34 -3.68
C TYR A 97 -17.70 4.46 -2.17
N GLU A 98 -18.11 3.37 -1.52
CA GLU A 98 -18.10 3.24 -0.06
C GLU A 98 -17.19 2.08 0.34
N PRO A 99 -16.18 2.30 1.21
CA PRO A 99 -15.41 1.21 1.78
C PRO A 99 -16.32 0.22 2.51
N SER A 100 -16.05 -1.07 2.34
CA SER A 100 -16.81 -2.10 3.04
C SER A 100 -16.66 -1.93 4.55
N GLY A 101 -17.78 -1.80 5.28
CA GLY A 101 -17.76 -1.71 6.74
C GLY A 101 -17.13 -2.94 7.41
N PHE A 102 -17.30 -4.13 6.83
CA PHE A 102 -16.67 -5.35 7.32
C PHE A 102 -15.14 -5.31 7.18
N PHE A 103 -14.62 -4.99 5.98
CA PHE A 103 -13.17 -4.91 5.79
C PHE A 103 -12.55 -3.74 6.56
N SER A 104 -13.24 -2.62 6.69
CA SER A 104 -12.81 -1.49 7.53
C SER A 104 -12.70 -1.91 9.00
N PHE A 105 -13.69 -2.64 9.51
CA PHE A 105 -13.65 -3.20 10.87
C PHE A 105 -12.47 -4.15 11.07
N ILE A 106 -12.26 -5.09 10.15
CA ILE A 106 -11.13 -6.04 10.25
C ILE A 106 -9.78 -5.32 10.10
N THR A 107 -9.71 -4.27 9.28
CA THR A 107 -8.49 -3.46 9.09
C THR A 107 -8.11 -2.77 10.39
N GLU A 108 -9.07 -2.11 11.04
CA GLU A 108 -8.84 -1.45 12.32
C GLU A 108 -8.46 -2.45 13.42
N LEU A 109 -9.14 -3.61 13.46
CA LEU A 109 -8.79 -4.70 14.37
C LEU A 109 -7.36 -5.23 14.13
N HIS A 110 -6.96 -5.45 12.87
CA HIS A 110 -5.64 -5.99 12.52
C HIS A 110 -4.51 -4.99 12.79
N ARG A 111 -4.72 -3.73 12.40
CA ARG A 111 -3.67 -2.71 12.40
C ARG A 111 -3.50 -2.07 13.77
N SER A 112 -4.59 -1.86 14.51
CA SER A 112 -4.59 -1.11 15.77
C SER A 112 -5.27 -1.84 16.94
N LEU A 113 -5.91 -2.99 16.73
CA LEU A 113 -6.73 -3.65 17.76
C LEU A 113 -7.83 -2.75 18.35
N PHE A 114 -8.28 -1.73 17.60
CA PHE A 114 -9.16 -0.63 18.07
C PHE A 114 -8.57 0.23 19.19
N LEU A 115 -7.24 0.29 19.30
CA LEU A 115 -6.52 1.07 20.31
C LEU A 115 -5.78 2.28 19.69
N GLY A 116 -6.02 2.60 18.42
CA GLY A 116 -5.36 3.68 17.69
C GLY A 116 -3.83 3.54 17.73
N ASP A 117 -3.13 4.63 18.03
CA ASP A 117 -1.65 4.66 18.08
C ASP A 117 -1.05 3.64 19.05
N ARG A 118 -1.71 3.39 20.19
CA ARG A 118 -1.25 2.36 21.14
C ARG A 118 -1.30 0.97 20.50
N GLY A 119 -2.34 0.73 19.73
CA GLY A 119 -2.51 -0.44 18.89
C GLY A 119 -1.37 -0.65 17.91
N HIS A 120 -1.07 0.40 17.13
CA HIS A 120 0.04 0.40 16.18
C HIS A 120 1.39 0.14 16.86
N ALA A 121 1.61 0.71 18.04
CA ALA A 121 2.82 0.46 18.83
C ALA A 121 2.89 -1.00 19.32
N ILE A 122 1.78 -1.56 19.82
CA ILE A 122 1.72 -2.97 20.26
C ILE A 122 1.98 -3.91 19.09
N ALA A 123 1.33 -3.69 17.94
CA ALA A 123 1.54 -4.50 16.74
C ALA A 123 2.98 -4.42 16.24
N GLY A 124 3.57 -3.22 16.23
CA GLY A 124 4.98 -2.98 15.91
C GLY A 124 5.93 -3.75 16.85
N LEU A 125 5.76 -3.61 18.16
CA LEU A 125 6.57 -4.33 19.15
C LEU A 125 6.41 -5.86 19.03
N ALA A 126 5.19 -6.34 18.80
CA ALA A 126 4.92 -7.75 18.58
C ALA A 126 5.65 -8.27 17.33
N SER A 127 5.64 -7.51 16.24
CA SER A 127 6.37 -7.86 15.00
C SER A 127 7.88 -7.97 15.25
N VAL A 128 8.50 -7.01 15.95
CA VAL A 128 9.92 -7.07 16.33
C VAL A 128 10.21 -8.27 17.23
N ALA A 129 9.34 -8.56 18.21
CA ALA A 129 9.48 -9.72 19.08
C ALA A 129 9.43 -11.04 18.29
N ILE A 130 8.53 -11.15 17.31
CA ILE A 130 8.42 -12.32 16.41
C ILE A 130 9.69 -12.45 15.56
N ALA A 131 10.24 -11.35 15.02
CA ALA A 131 11.48 -11.37 14.27
C ALA A 131 12.66 -11.89 15.12
N VAL A 132 12.79 -11.40 16.36
CA VAL A 132 13.81 -11.89 17.31
C VAL A 132 13.60 -13.37 17.65
N LEU A 133 12.34 -13.81 17.83
CA LEU A 133 12.02 -15.21 18.05
C LEU A 133 12.39 -16.08 16.83
N ALA A 134 12.12 -15.62 15.61
CA ALA A 134 12.51 -16.31 14.38
C ALA A 134 14.03 -16.47 14.29
N VAL A 135 14.80 -15.40 14.50
CA VAL A 135 16.27 -15.44 14.49
C VAL A 135 16.80 -16.39 15.57
N SER A 136 16.29 -16.28 16.80
CA SER A 136 16.71 -17.17 17.89
C SER A 136 16.38 -18.64 17.60
N GLY A 137 15.22 -18.91 16.97
CA GLY A 137 14.80 -20.24 16.55
C GLY A 137 15.73 -20.85 15.49
N VAL A 138 16.15 -20.04 14.51
CA VAL A 138 17.15 -20.45 13.50
C VAL A 138 18.48 -20.78 14.15
N LEU A 139 19.00 -19.91 15.02
CA LEU A 139 20.27 -20.15 15.71
C LEU A 139 20.23 -21.45 16.55
N MET A 140 19.11 -21.71 17.23
CA MET A 140 18.92 -22.97 17.96
C MET A 140 18.81 -24.17 17.01
N LEU A 141 18.17 -24.03 15.86
CA LEU A 141 18.08 -25.08 14.85
C LEU A 141 19.45 -25.40 14.25
N VAL A 142 20.27 -24.39 13.90
CA VAL A 142 21.64 -24.56 13.41
C VAL A 142 22.48 -25.32 14.43
N LYS A 143 22.43 -24.90 15.70
CA LYS A 143 23.16 -25.58 16.79
C LYS A 143 22.70 -27.02 16.96
N ARG A 144 21.40 -27.30 16.80
CA ARG A 144 20.82 -28.64 16.91
C ARG A 144 21.20 -29.54 15.73
N MET A 145 21.22 -29.01 14.51
CA MET A 145 21.54 -29.77 13.30
C MET A 145 23.05 -29.93 13.06
N GLY A 146 23.88 -29.24 13.86
CA GLY A 146 25.34 -29.29 13.73
C GLY A 146 25.86 -28.52 12.52
N GLY A 147 25.19 -27.41 12.16
CA GLY A 147 25.64 -26.49 11.11
C GLY A 147 24.56 -26.10 10.09
N TRP A 148 24.80 -25.00 9.38
CA TRP A 148 23.90 -24.39 8.39
C TRP A 148 23.56 -25.32 7.22
N ARG A 149 24.52 -26.12 6.76
CA ARG A 149 24.33 -27.07 5.64
C ARG A 149 23.38 -28.24 5.97
N ARG A 150 23.10 -28.47 7.26
CA ARG A 150 22.28 -29.58 7.73
C ARG A 150 20.87 -29.14 8.12
N LEU A 151 20.49 -27.89 7.82
CA LEU A 151 19.22 -27.31 8.25
C LEU A 151 17.99 -28.03 7.71
N LEU A 152 18.07 -28.69 6.55
CA LEU A 152 16.96 -29.49 5.99
C LEU A 152 17.04 -30.99 6.34
N GLY A 153 18.06 -31.41 7.08
CA GLY A 153 18.25 -32.81 7.46
C GLY A 153 17.18 -33.34 8.42
N GLN A 154 17.19 -34.66 8.60
CA GLN A 154 16.26 -35.36 9.49
C GLN A 154 16.44 -34.92 10.96
N VAL A 155 15.32 -34.56 11.58
CA VAL A 155 15.29 -34.11 12.97
C VAL A 155 15.15 -35.31 13.91
N LYS A 156 16.16 -35.53 14.76
CA LYS A 156 16.11 -36.55 15.82
C LYS A 156 15.45 -36.00 17.08
N GLY A 157 14.63 -36.80 17.77
CA GLY A 157 14.01 -36.42 19.04
C GLY A 157 12.57 -36.92 19.20
N THR A 158 11.86 -36.38 20.20
CA THR A 158 10.46 -36.72 20.47
C THR A 158 9.54 -36.28 19.31
N ARG A 159 8.31 -36.81 19.23
CA ARG A 159 7.35 -36.42 18.20
C ARG A 159 7.07 -34.91 18.21
N SER A 160 6.84 -34.32 19.39
CA SER A 160 6.63 -32.88 19.55
C SER A 160 7.79 -32.05 19.02
N GLN A 161 9.03 -32.44 19.33
CA GLN A 161 10.21 -31.72 18.84
C GLN A 161 10.38 -31.80 17.32
N ARG A 162 10.01 -32.94 16.71
CA ARG A 162 10.02 -33.10 15.25
C ARG A 162 8.95 -32.24 14.61
N LEU A 163 7.73 -32.27 15.14
CA LEU A 163 6.60 -31.47 14.65
C LEU A 163 6.90 -29.97 14.74
N HIS A 164 7.36 -29.48 15.90
CA HIS A 164 7.75 -28.08 16.06
C HIS A 164 8.85 -27.69 15.05
N THR A 165 9.87 -28.53 14.84
CA THR A 165 10.95 -28.20 13.89
C THR A 165 10.45 -28.18 12.45
N PHE A 166 9.57 -29.11 12.08
CA PHE A 166 8.96 -29.16 10.76
C PHE A 166 8.09 -27.91 10.50
N LEU A 167 7.16 -27.61 11.41
CA LEU A 167 6.30 -26.43 11.32
C LEU A 167 7.12 -25.14 11.36
N ALA A 168 8.14 -25.06 12.21
CA ALA A 168 9.01 -23.89 12.30
C ALA A 168 9.76 -23.64 10.99
N ARG A 169 10.25 -24.69 10.30
CA ARG A 169 10.90 -24.53 8.99
C ARG A 169 9.93 -24.01 7.94
N LEU A 170 8.70 -24.54 7.91
CA LEU A 170 7.67 -24.10 6.97
C LEU A 170 7.26 -22.64 7.24
N ALA A 171 7.06 -22.30 8.51
CA ALA A 171 6.62 -20.98 8.92
C ALA A 171 7.73 -19.92 8.92
N LEU A 172 9.01 -20.31 8.94
CA LEU A 172 10.13 -19.38 9.13
C LEU A 172 10.13 -18.24 8.12
N VAL A 173 9.98 -18.56 6.83
CA VAL A 173 10.00 -17.55 5.76
C VAL A 173 8.82 -16.59 5.94
N ALA A 174 7.62 -17.13 6.14
CA ALA A 174 6.42 -16.32 6.37
C ALA A 174 6.56 -15.44 7.62
N LEU A 175 7.08 -15.97 8.73
CA LEU A 175 7.30 -15.22 9.97
C LEU A 175 8.31 -14.11 9.77
N VAL A 176 9.43 -14.38 9.10
CA VAL A 176 10.46 -13.36 8.85
C VAL A 176 9.91 -12.25 7.95
N VAL A 177 9.26 -12.59 6.84
CA VAL A 177 8.69 -11.59 5.93
C VAL A 177 7.63 -10.76 6.64
N THR A 178 6.61 -11.40 7.24
CA THR A 178 5.50 -10.68 7.89
C THR A 178 5.94 -9.86 9.11
N SER A 179 6.89 -10.36 9.91
CA SER A 179 7.41 -9.60 11.05
C SER A 179 8.25 -8.40 10.64
N LEU A 180 9.06 -8.53 9.59
CA LEU A 180 9.83 -7.42 9.05
C LEU A 180 8.92 -6.38 8.39
N SER A 181 7.93 -6.82 7.60
CA SER A 181 6.91 -5.92 7.04
C SER A 181 6.13 -5.20 8.13
N GLY A 182 5.66 -5.91 9.16
CA GLY A 182 4.96 -5.28 10.29
C GLY A 182 5.81 -4.26 11.05
N ALA A 183 7.10 -4.55 11.26
CA ALA A 183 8.02 -3.64 11.91
C ALA A 183 8.29 -2.40 11.05
N PHE A 184 8.47 -2.59 9.74
CA PHE A 184 8.64 -1.52 8.77
C PHE A 184 7.42 -0.61 8.70
N MET A 185 6.22 -1.18 8.56
CA MET A 185 4.97 -0.42 8.51
C MET A 185 4.71 0.36 9.81
N SER A 186 5.07 -0.21 10.96
CA SER A 186 5.00 0.51 12.23
C SER A 186 6.00 1.67 12.27
N ALA A 187 7.23 1.48 11.77
CA ALA A 187 8.23 2.54 11.69
C ALA A 187 7.79 3.69 10.78
N VAL A 188 7.14 3.38 9.65
CA VAL A 188 6.50 4.37 8.77
C VAL A 188 5.38 5.11 9.50
N ASN A 189 4.49 4.39 10.18
CA ASN A 189 3.37 4.99 10.92
C ASN A 189 3.80 6.01 11.98
N PHE A 190 4.93 5.77 12.64
CA PHE A 190 5.48 6.69 13.66
C PHE A 190 6.46 7.72 13.09
N GLY A 191 6.62 7.80 11.77
CA GLY A 191 7.49 8.78 11.12
C GLY A 191 8.99 8.54 11.28
N PHE A 192 9.41 7.34 11.70
CA PHE A 192 10.83 6.96 11.71
C PHE A 192 11.36 6.70 10.31
N ILE A 193 10.48 6.31 9.38
CA ILE A 193 10.76 6.10 7.96
C ILE A 193 9.74 6.92 7.15
N PRO A 194 10.16 7.64 6.10
CA PRO A 194 9.23 8.33 5.22
C PRO A 194 8.23 7.36 4.58
N ASP A 195 6.95 7.71 4.60
CA ASP A 195 5.86 6.98 3.96
C ASP A 195 5.81 7.19 2.44
N GLY A 196 6.56 8.18 1.96
CA GLY A 196 6.70 8.49 0.56
C GLY A 196 5.56 9.28 -0.06
N THR A 197 4.58 9.70 0.74
CA THR A 197 3.44 10.52 0.30
C THR A 197 3.73 12.02 0.44
N SER A 198 4.69 12.39 1.28
CA SER A 198 5.05 13.79 1.53
C SER A 198 5.88 14.38 0.39
N LEU A 199 5.25 15.28 -0.36
CA LEU A 199 5.92 16.19 -1.26
C LEU A 199 6.80 17.15 -0.46
N SER A 200 8.11 16.92 -0.46
CA SER A 200 9.09 17.88 0.01
C SER A 200 9.56 18.75 -1.16
N PHE A 201 8.63 19.43 -1.84
CA PHE A 201 9.02 20.52 -2.71
C PHE A 201 9.19 21.78 -1.86
N ALA A 202 10.33 22.47 -1.99
CA ALA A 202 10.55 23.73 -1.27
C ALA A 202 9.51 24.80 -1.64
N MET A 203 8.85 24.67 -2.80
CA MET A 203 7.71 25.45 -3.26
C MET A 203 6.97 24.71 -4.38
N THR A 204 5.64 24.70 -4.37
CA THR A 204 4.83 24.21 -5.50
C THR A 204 5.06 25.16 -6.70
N PRO A 205 5.51 24.66 -7.86
CA PRO A 205 5.67 25.49 -9.04
C PRO A 205 4.29 25.97 -9.50
N GLN A 206 4.22 27.20 -9.98
CA GLN A 206 3.01 27.74 -10.58
C GLN A 206 2.94 27.32 -12.05
N SER A 207 1.72 27.13 -12.55
CA SER A 207 1.44 27.02 -13.97
C SER A 207 1.91 28.28 -14.72
N SER A 208 2.16 28.12 -16.02
CA SER A 208 2.45 29.19 -16.97
C SER A 208 1.38 30.29 -17.01
N GLY A 209 0.20 30.07 -16.41
CA GLY A 209 -0.88 31.05 -16.30
C GLY A 209 -1.68 31.23 -17.60
N ALA A 210 -1.36 30.43 -18.63
CA ALA A 210 -2.11 30.37 -19.87
C ALA A 210 -3.44 29.62 -19.70
N ALA A 211 -4.32 29.72 -20.71
CA ALA A 211 -5.59 29.02 -20.70
C ALA A 211 -5.36 27.49 -20.61
N PRO A 212 -6.07 26.76 -19.73
CA PRO A 212 -5.91 25.31 -19.60
C PRO A 212 -6.17 24.59 -20.93
N ALA A 213 -5.31 23.64 -21.27
CA ALA A 213 -5.49 22.78 -22.44
C ALA A 213 -6.40 21.61 -22.11
N ALA A 214 -6.85 20.90 -23.16
CA ALA A 214 -7.63 19.68 -22.98
C ALA A 214 -6.78 18.62 -22.26
N ILE A 215 -7.31 18.06 -21.17
CA ILE A 215 -6.57 17.18 -20.25
C ILE A 215 -6.02 15.93 -20.96
N ASP A 216 -6.78 15.41 -21.93
CA ASP A 216 -6.42 14.26 -22.76
C ASP A 216 -5.24 14.53 -23.72
N SER A 217 -4.90 15.81 -23.93
CA SER A 217 -3.78 16.24 -24.78
C SER A 217 -2.50 16.58 -24.00
N LEU A 218 -2.53 16.58 -22.66
CA LEU A 218 -1.40 16.99 -21.83
C LEU A 218 -0.26 15.97 -21.92
N PRO A 219 0.92 16.32 -22.48
CA PRO A 219 1.97 15.35 -22.81
C PRO A 219 2.50 14.57 -21.60
N ALA A 220 2.70 15.20 -20.44
CA ALA A 220 3.19 14.48 -19.25
C ALA A 220 2.19 13.44 -18.74
N LEU A 221 0.88 13.75 -18.78
CA LEU A 221 -0.16 12.79 -18.40
C LEU A 221 -0.35 11.70 -19.47
N ALA A 222 -0.18 12.03 -20.75
CA ALA A 222 -0.29 11.08 -21.85
C ALA A 222 0.87 10.09 -21.88
N ALA A 223 2.07 10.54 -21.47
CA ALA A 223 3.25 9.70 -21.33
C ALA A 223 3.20 8.77 -20.11
N THR A 224 2.30 9.02 -19.15
CA THR A 224 2.17 8.21 -17.93
C THR A 224 1.18 7.07 -18.15
N PRO A 225 1.63 5.79 -18.10
CA PRO A 225 0.74 4.65 -18.20
C PRO A 225 -0.25 4.63 -17.04
N LEU A 226 -1.49 4.22 -17.31
CA LEU A 226 -2.49 4.13 -16.25
C LEU A 226 -2.10 3.15 -15.13
N GLY A 227 -1.32 2.11 -15.44
CA GLY A 227 -0.80 1.16 -14.45
C GLY A 227 0.11 1.80 -13.40
N ASP A 228 0.80 2.88 -13.76
CA ASP A 228 1.74 3.57 -12.89
C ASP A 228 1.08 4.66 -12.05
N LEU A 229 -0.16 5.05 -12.36
CA LEU A 229 -0.92 6.01 -11.59
C LEU A 229 -1.15 5.50 -10.16
N ARG A 230 -0.93 6.38 -9.19
CA ARG A 230 -1.34 6.22 -7.79
C ARG A 230 -2.37 7.27 -7.41
N GLU A 231 -2.07 8.53 -7.70
CA GLU A 231 -2.95 9.67 -7.46
C GLU A 231 -2.73 10.74 -8.53
N LEU A 232 -3.81 11.40 -8.93
CA LEU A 232 -3.79 12.63 -9.72
C LEU A 232 -4.71 13.63 -9.02
N VAL A 233 -4.18 14.76 -8.60
CA VAL A 233 -4.97 15.90 -8.08
C VAL A 233 -5.15 16.89 -9.21
N PHE A 234 -6.39 17.31 -9.45
CA PHE A 234 -6.74 18.30 -10.45
C PHE A 234 -6.46 19.71 -9.93
N PRO A 235 -6.11 20.67 -10.80
CA PRO A 235 -6.03 22.07 -10.43
C PRO A 235 -7.41 22.58 -9.98
N ALA A 236 -7.42 23.50 -9.04
CA ALA A 236 -8.62 24.16 -8.56
C ALA A 236 -9.38 24.84 -9.72
N VAL A 237 -10.70 24.63 -9.75
CA VAL A 237 -11.55 25.18 -10.81
C VAL A 237 -11.47 26.71 -10.81
N GLY A 238 -11.05 27.28 -11.94
CA GLY A 238 -10.93 28.73 -12.12
C GLY A 238 -9.59 29.32 -11.67
N ASP A 239 -8.67 28.52 -11.14
CA ASP A 239 -7.30 28.96 -10.84
C ASP A 239 -6.34 28.58 -11.98
N ALA A 240 -5.99 29.54 -12.83
CA ALA A 240 -5.06 29.33 -13.95
C ALA A 240 -3.58 29.15 -13.50
N THR A 241 -3.27 29.43 -12.24
CA THR A 241 -1.93 29.31 -11.67
C THR A 241 -1.68 27.95 -11.01
N ASP A 242 -2.76 27.21 -10.73
CA ASP A 242 -2.68 25.88 -10.13
C ASP A 242 -2.17 24.83 -11.15
N VAL A 243 -1.75 23.68 -10.64
CA VAL A 243 -1.10 22.62 -11.41
C VAL A 243 -1.71 21.28 -11.06
N PHE A 244 -1.60 20.33 -11.98
CA PHE A 244 -1.87 18.94 -11.64
C PHE A 244 -0.77 18.41 -10.73
N THR A 245 -1.14 17.69 -9.68
CA THR A 245 -0.19 16.90 -8.88
C THR A 245 -0.31 15.45 -9.31
N LEU A 246 0.76 14.89 -9.86
CA LEU A 246 0.83 13.52 -10.36
C LEU A 246 1.71 12.67 -9.45
N SER A 247 1.12 11.65 -8.84
CA SER A 247 1.81 10.62 -8.06
C SER A 247 1.78 9.30 -8.80
N THR A 248 2.97 8.72 -9.01
CA THR A 248 3.18 7.46 -9.74
C THR A 248 3.96 6.45 -8.92
N ALA A 249 3.99 5.20 -9.39
CA ALA A 249 4.85 4.14 -8.84
C ALA A 249 6.35 4.51 -8.81
N HIS A 250 6.77 5.51 -9.59
CA HIS A 250 8.17 5.90 -9.76
C HIS A 250 8.54 7.22 -9.08
N GLY A 251 7.56 7.97 -8.59
CA GLY A 251 7.80 9.30 -8.05
C GLY A 251 6.58 10.21 -8.18
N GLN A 252 6.76 11.45 -7.74
CA GLN A 252 5.71 12.45 -7.75
C GLN A 252 6.19 13.73 -8.44
N GLY A 253 5.30 14.43 -9.12
CA GLY A 253 5.62 15.64 -9.87
C GLY A 253 4.42 16.54 -10.13
N TYR A 254 4.69 17.70 -10.72
CA TYR A 254 3.65 18.66 -11.10
C TYR A 254 3.58 18.82 -12.61
N VAL A 255 2.36 18.89 -13.13
CA VAL A 255 2.10 19.08 -14.57
C VAL A 255 1.36 20.39 -14.77
N ASP A 256 1.90 21.22 -15.66
CA ASP A 256 1.31 22.49 -16.06
C ASP A 256 -0.04 22.26 -16.77
N GLN A 257 -1.10 22.94 -16.32
CA GLN A 257 -2.44 22.71 -16.84
C GLN A 257 -2.68 23.27 -18.26
N ALA A 258 -1.84 24.18 -18.74
CA ALA A 258 -1.99 24.82 -20.05
C ALA A 258 -1.13 24.16 -21.13
N THR A 259 0.10 23.77 -20.78
CA THR A 259 1.07 23.18 -21.70
C THR A 259 1.19 21.66 -21.54
N GLY A 260 0.78 21.13 -20.38
CA GLY A 260 0.97 19.74 -19.99
C GLY A 260 2.43 19.33 -19.80
N ALA A 261 3.33 20.31 -19.69
CA ALA A 261 4.74 20.08 -19.39
C ALA A 261 4.91 19.62 -17.94
N LEU A 262 5.84 18.70 -17.71
CA LEU A 262 6.24 18.28 -16.36
C LEU A 262 7.16 19.37 -15.77
N LEU A 263 6.66 20.12 -14.79
CA LEU A 263 7.34 21.26 -14.18
C LEU A 263 8.42 20.83 -13.19
N SER A 264 8.15 19.76 -12.44
CA SER A 264 9.12 19.11 -11.58
C SER A 264 8.75 17.64 -11.38
N PHE A 265 9.75 16.83 -11.07
CA PHE A 265 9.56 15.43 -10.74
C PHE A 265 10.61 14.98 -9.74
N THR A 266 10.15 14.35 -8.66
CA THR A 266 10.99 13.75 -7.63
C THR A 266 10.82 12.24 -7.70
N PRO A 267 11.84 11.49 -8.15
CA PRO A 267 11.79 10.04 -8.15
C PRO A 267 11.67 9.48 -6.74
N ASN A 268 11.01 8.32 -6.60
CA ASN A 268 10.93 7.58 -5.36
C ASN A 268 12.33 7.20 -4.86
N ASN A 269 12.67 7.58 -3.63
CA ASN A 269 13.88 7.13 -2.95
C ASN A 269 13.77 5.64 -2.55
N PHE A 270 14.86 5.07 -2.01
CA PHE A 270 14.91 3.66 -1.63
C PHE A 270 13.76 3.23 -0.69
N TRP A 271 13.42 4.05 0.31
CA TRP A 271 12.35 3.72 1.25
C TRP A 271 10.96 3.77 0.61
N GLN A 272 10.76 4.71 -0.30
CA GLN A 272 9.51 4.83 -1.07
C GLN A 272 9.34 3.65 -2.05
N GLN A 273 10.42 3.24 -2.72
CA GLN A 273 10.42 2.06 -3.59
C GLN A 273 10.14 0.78 -2.80
N LEU A 274 10.68 0.67 -1.58
CA LEU A 274 10.41 -0.46 -0.70
C LEU A 274 8.95 -0.45 -0.22
N TYR A 275 8.40 0.72 0.12
CA TYR A 275 6.99 0.86 0.49
C TYR A 275 6.05 0.47 -0.64
N GLU A 276 6.34 0.86 -1.89
CA GLU A 276 5.58 0.42 -3.08
C GLU A 276 5.60 -1.11 -3.30
N ALA A 277 6.57 -1.82 -2.75
CA ALA A 277 6.72 -3.26 -2.91
C ALA A 277 6.05 -4.10 -1.80
N ILE A 278 5.51 -3.47 -0.75
CA ILE A 278 4.96 -4.12 0.45
C ILE A 278 3.45 -3.86 0.53
#